data_AF-A0AA85KE80-F1
#
_entry.id   AF-A0AA85KE80-F1
#
_cell.length_a   1.000
_cell.length_b   1.000
_cell.length_c   1.000
_cell.angle_alpha   90.00
_cell.angle_beta   90.00
_cell.angle_gamma   90.00
#
_symmetry.space_group_name_H-M   'P 1'
#
loop_
_entity.id
_entity.type
_entity.pdbx_description
1 polymer ?
#
loop_
_entity_poly.entity_id
_entity_poly.type
_entity_poly.pdbx_seq_one_letter_code
_entity_poly.pdbx_strand_id
1 'polypeptide(L)'
;MGDDNVDDDAPVETSFKQLKKKTLYLSENLKSVYQDGIQSLKSKQKRRNDPRFDPRVNGICYLNDWEFLEDERKQTLTKLRKMLRESVDDNERKEIMEALRLVKQRIATEKDRKFRKDFMDKIQKEQIENLEAGKSVRFVPRGTTCHEDYSLLISS
;
A
#
# COMPACT_ATOMS: atom_id res chain seq x y z
N MET A 1 -0.55 -41.43 52.66
CA MET A 1 0.36 -40.30 52.35
C MET A 1 -0.01 -39.88 50.95
N GLY A 2 -0.67 -38.72 50.83
CA GLY A 2 -1.19 -38.21 49.55
C GLY A 2 -0.10 -37.48 48.81
N ASP A 3 -0.07 -37.66 47.49
CA ASP A 3 0.78 -36.93 46.56
C ASP A 3 -0.16 -36.22 45.58
N ASP A 4 -0.38 -34.93 45.84
CA ASP A 4 -1.27 -34.05 45.08
C ASP A 4 -0.55 -33.64 43.78
N ASN A 5 -0.86 -34.33 42.68
CA ASN A 5 -0.53 -33.85 41.33
C ASN A 5 -1.40 -32.62 41.03
N VAL A 6 -0.81 -31.43 41.17
CA VAL A 6 -1.44 -30.18 40.72
C VAL A 6 -1.25 -30.08 39.21
N ASP A 7 -2.33 -30.31 38.45
CA ASP A 7 -2.39 -30.04 37.02
C ASP A 7 -2.22 -28.53 36.77
N ASP A 8 -1.00 -28.10 36.43
CA ASP A 8 -0.68 -26.70 36.07
C ASP A 8 -1.38 -26.21 34.78
N ASP A 9 -2.04 -27.10 34.04
CA ASP A 9 -2.75 -26.81 32.78
C ASP A 9 -4.27 -26.59 32.96
N ALA A 10 -4.80 -26.64 34.18
CA ALA A 10 -6.22 -26.37 34.43
C ALA A 10 -6.54 -24.86 34.30
N PRO A 11 -7.62 -24.48 33.58
CA PRO A 11 -7.97 -23.07 33.40
C PRO A 11 -8.35 -22.42 34.72
N VAL A 12 -7.57 -21.43 35.17
CA VAL A 12 -7.84 -20.66 36.39
C VAL A 12 -8.94 -19.63 36.11
N GLU A 13 -10.10 -19.81 36.74
CA GLU A 13 -11.18 -18.82 36.71
C GLU A 13 -10.73 -17.52 37.41
N THR A 14 -10.65 -16.42 36.67
CA THR A 14 -10.30 -15.11 37.20
C THR A 14 -11.32 -14.05 36.80
N SER A 15 -11.56 -13.08 37.69
CA SER A 15 -12.51 -11.99 37.40
C SER A 15 -11.93 -10.99 36.39
N PHE A 16 -12.78 -10.39 35.56
CA PHE A 16 -12.37 -9.43 34.52
C PHE A 16 -11.57 -8.22 35.08
N LYS A 17 -11.86 -7.80 36.33
CA LYS A 17 -11.12 -6.74 37.02
C LYS A 17 -9.68 -7.14 37.36
N GLN A 18 -9.43 -8.41 37.66
CA GLN A 18 -8.09 -8.96 37.90
C GLN A 18 -7.33 -9.17 36.60
N LEU A 19 -8.02 -9.59 35.54
CA LEU A 19 -7.43 -9.77 34.21
C LEU A 19 -6.88 -8.46 33.62
N LYS A 20 -7.63 -7.35 33.78
CA LYS A 20 -7.20 -6.01 33.33
C LYS A 20 -5.92 -5.50 33.99
N LYS A 21 -5.60 -5.94 35.21
CA LYS A 21 -4.40 -5.53 35.95
C LYS A 21 -3.20 -6.41 35.69
N LYS A 22 -3.40 -7.62 35.15
CA LYS A 22 -2.32 -8.55 34.82
C LYS A 22 -1.82 -8.27 33.40
N THR A 23 -0.53 -8.02 33.27
CA THR A 23 0.15 -8.03 31.97
C THR A 23 0.16 -9.47 31.49
N LEU A 24 -0.59 -9.77 30.43
CA LEU A 24 -0.63 -11.13 29.87
C LEU A 24 0.72 -11.43 29.22
N TYR A 25 1.53 -12.26 29.88
CA TYR A 25 2.75 -12.81 29.29
C TYR A 25 2.38 -14.06 28.51
N LEU A 26 2.73 -14.08 27.23
CA LEU A 26 2.66 -15.32 26.43
C LEU A 26 3.54 -16.38 27.11
N SER A 27 3.06 -17.63 27.15
CA SER A 27 3.89 -18.76 27.60
C SER A 27 5.16 -18.84 26.77
N GLU A 28 6.25 -19.37 27.33
CA GLU A 28 7.56 -19.38 26.65
C GLU A 28 7.51 -20.02 25.26
N ASN A 29 6.70 -21.07 25.11
CA ASN A 29 6.47 -21.77 23.84
C ASN A 29 5.75 -20.91 22.79
N LEU A 30 4.94 -19.94 23.21
CA LEU A 30 4.20 -19.02 22.32
C LEU A 30 4.98 -17.75 22.00
N LYS A 31 6.02 -17.39 22.78
CA LYS A 31 6.83 -16.19 22.54
C LYS A 31 7.60 -16.28 21.22
N SER A 32 8.20 -17.42 20.91
CA SER A 32 8.95 -17.63 19.66
C SER A 32 8.01 -17.54 18.45
N VAL A 33 6.89 -18.27 18.48
CA VAL A 33 5.86 -18.26 17.43
C VAL A 33 5.28 -16.86 17.21
N TYR A 34 5.05 -16.11 18.29
CA TYR A 34 4.59 -14.72 18.20
C TYR A 34 5.66 -13.80 17.57
N GLN A 35 6.92 -13.92 18.00
CA GLN A 35 8.02 -13.13 17.42
C GLN A 35 8.24 -13.44 15.94
N ASP A 36 8.19 -14.71 15.55
CA ASP A 36 8.29 -15.16 14.16
C ASP A 36 7.10 -14.65 13.34
N GLY A 37 5.89 -14.68 13.90
CA GLY A 37 4.69 -14.09 13.31
C GLY A 37 4.84 -12.59 13.05
N ILE A 38 5.35 -11.85 14.03
CA ILE A 38 5.62 -10.41 13.92
C ILE A 38 6.72 -10.12 12.89
N GLN A 39 7.80 -10.91 12.86
CA GLN A 39 8.86 -10.75 11.85
C GLN A 39 8.34 -11.04 10.44
N SER A 40 7.53 -12.10 10.27
CA SER A 40 6.87 -12.42 9.01
C SER A 40 5.97 -11.28 8.54
N LEU A 41 5.15 -10.70 9.43
CA LEU A 41 4.32 -9.53 9.14
C LEU A 41 5.16 -8.29 8.73
N LYS A 42 6.23 -7.99 9.47
CA LYS A 42 7.15 -6.89 9.14
C LYS A 42 7.87 -7.11 7.81
N SER A 43 8.23 -8.35 7.48
CA SER A 43 8.85 -8.71 6.19
C SER A 43 7.89 -8.50 5.01
N LYS A 44 6.60 -8.78 5.21
CA LYS A 44 5.53 -8.53 4.22
C LYS A 44 5.30 -7.03 4.02
N GLN A 45 5.39 -6.21 5.08
CA GLN A 45 5.35 -4.74 4.98
C GLN A 45 6.54 -4.13 4.24
N LYS A 46 7.73 -4.76 4.27
CA LYS A 46 8.94 -4.30 3.57
C LYS A 46 8.95 -4.61 2.06
N ARG A 47 8.01 -5.41 1.54
CA ARG A 47 7.92 -5.62 0.09
C ARG A 47 7.54 -4.28 -0.54
N ARG A 48 8.43 -3.73 -1.37
CA ARG A 48 8.14 -2.56 -2.22
C ARG A 48 6.80 -2.83 -2.92
N ASN A 49 5.90 -1.85 -2.89
CA ASN A 49 4.54 -2.00 -3.41
C ASN A 49 4.63 -2.48 -4.86
N ASP A 50 4.27 -3.74 -5.10
CA ASP A 50 4.23 -4.28 -6.45
C ASP A 50 2.98 -3.70 -7.12
N PRO A 51 3.15 -2.81 -8.11
CA PRO A 51 2.03 -2.10 -8.69
C PRO A 51 1.11 -3.04 -9.50
N ARG A 52 1.54 -4.27 -9.80
CA ARG A 52 0.71 -5.31 -10.46
C ARG A 52 -0.36 -5.88 -9.55
N PHE A 53 -0.11 -5.86 -8.23
CA PHE A 53 -1.00 -6.43 -7.22
C PHE A 53 -1.67 -5.36 -6.38
N ASP A 54 -1.60 -4.08 -6.78
CA ASP A 54 -2.27 -2.99 -6.06
C ASP A 54 -3.77 -3.00 -6.41
N PRO A 55 -4.66 -3.49 -5.52
CA PRO A 55 -6.08 -3.59 -5.82
C PRO A 55 -6.76 -2.21 -5.87
N ARG A 56 -6.04 -1.13 -5.54
CA ARG A 56 -6.54 0.24 -5.45
C ARG A 56 -6.33 1.02 -6.74
N VAL A 57 -5.53 0.49 -7.67
CA VAL A 57 -5.21 1.10 -8.96
C VAL A 57 -5.45 0.05 -10.04
N ASN A 58 -6.55 0.16 -10.77
CA ASN A 58 -6.98 -0.82 -11.77
C ASN A 58 -5.84 -1.22 -12.73
N GLY A 59 -5.42 -2.49 -12.64
CA GLY A 59 -5.17 -3.46 -13.73
C GLY A 59 -4.10 -3.21 -14.81
N ILE A 60 -3.75 -1.97 -15.14
CA ILE A 60 -2.74 -1.68 -16.18
C ILE A 60 -1.44 -1.31 -15.48
N CYS A 61 -0.59 -2.31 -15.28
CA CYS A 61 0.73 -2.13 -14.70
C CYS A 61 1.79 -2.29 -15.78
N TYR A 62 2.36 -1.17 -16.26
CA TYR A 62 3.58 -1.23 -17.06
C TYR A 62 4.78 -1.48 -16.14
N LEU A 63 5.68 -2.38 -16.53
CA LEU A 63 6.91 -2.69 -15.79
C LEU A 63 7.76 -1.44 -15.51
N ASN A 64 7.63 -0.42 -16.35
CA ASN A 64 8.37 0.83 -16.27
C ASN A 64 7.80 1.85 -15.27
N ASP A 65 6.63 1.58 -14.68
CA ASP A 65 5.95 2.46 -13.73
C ASP A 65 6.16 2.03 -12.28
N TRP A 66 7.13 1.15 -12.03
CA TRP A 66 7.45 0.70 -10.68
C TRP A 66 8.17 1.81 -9.92
N GLU A 67 7.80 2.00 -8.65
CA GLU A 67 8.36 3.04 -7.77
C GLU A 67 9.90 3.00 -7.69
N PHE A 68 10.52 1.82 -7.82
CA PHE A 68 11.99 1.72 -7.80
C PHE A 68 12.68 2.29 -9.05
N LEU A 69 11.94 2.52 -10.14
CA LEU A 69 12.43 3.14 -11.38
C LEU A 69 12.28 4.67 -11.38
N GLU A 70 11.80 5.28 -10.28
CA GLU A 70 11.70 6.73 -10.17
C GLU A 70 13.07 7.41 -10.36
N ASP A 71 14.12 6.86 -9.75
CA ASP A 71 15.47 7.40 -9.85
C ASP A 71 16.06 7.23 -11.25
N GLU A 72 15.85 6.07 -11.89
CA GLU A 72 16.26 5.84 -13.27
C GLU A 72 15.54 6.79 -14.25
N ARG A 73 14.24 7.06 -14.04
CA ARG A 73 13.48 8.02 -14.84
C ARG A 73 14.00 9.45 -14.65
N LYS A 74 14.36 9.85 -13.42
CA LYS A 74 14.98 11.16 -13.16
C LYS A 74 16.35 11.28 -13.85
N GLN A 75 17.18 10.25 -13.77
CA GLN A 75 18.48 10.22 -14.46
C GLN A 75 18.31 10.29 -15.98
N THR A 76 17.38 9.51 -16.53
CA THR A 76 17.05 9.51 -17.97
C THR A 76 16.58 10.88 -18.43
N LEU A 77 15.72 11.54 -17.65
CA LEU A 77 15.22 12.89 -17.95
C LEU A 77 16.35 13.93 -17.96
N THR A 78 17.27 13.89 -16.99
CA THR A 78 18.44 14.76 -16.97
C THR A 78 19.36 14.50 -18.16
N LYS A 79 19.59 13.22 -18.50
CA LYS A 79 20.42 12.82 -19.65
C LYS A 79 19.83 13.30 -20.97
N LEU A 80 18.53 13.07 -21.21
CA LEU A 80 17.83 13.51 -22.42
C LEU A 80 17.81 15.04 -22.54
N ARG A 81 17.64 15.77 -21.44
CA ARG A 81 17.76 17.26 -21.44
C ARG A 81 19.17 17.75 -21.76
N LYS A 82 20.20 17.01 -21.34
CA LYS A 82 21.59 17.31 -21.69
C LYS A 82 21.83 17.06 -23.18
N MET A 83 21.44 15.88 -23.67
CA MET A 83 21.54 15.54 -25.09
C MET A 83 20.78 16.53 -25.99
N LEU A 84 19.60 17.00 -25.57
CA LEU A 84 18.84 18.01 -26.33
C LEU A 84 19.54 19.38 -26.44
N ARG A 85 20.41 19.70 -25.47
CA ARG A 85 21.21 20.95 -25.51
C ARG A 85 22.47 20.79 -26.36
N GLU A 86 22.97 19.57 -26.49
CA GLU A 86 24.19 19.23 -27.22
C GLU A 86 23.92 18.75 -28.65
N SER A 87 22.67 18.38 -28.97
CA SER A 87 22.27 17.90 -30.29
C SER A 87 22.38 19.01 -31.34
N VAL A 88 23.13 18.73 -32.41
CA VAL A 88 23.32 19.63 -33.55
C VAL A 88 22.40 19.25 -34.71
N ASP A 89 22.06 17.96 -34.85
CA ASP A 89 21.20 17.46 -35.91
C ASP A 89 19.70 17.54 -35.57
N ASP A 90 18.89 17.93 -36.56
CA ASP A 90 17.44 18.12 -36.39
C ASP A 90 16.67 16.81 -36.26
N ASN A 91 17.15 15.70 -36.83
CA ASN A 91 16.50 14.41 -36.67
C ASN A 91 16.80 13.82 -35.29
N GLU A 92 18.06 13.85 -34.85
CA GLU A 92 18.43 13.47 -33.47
C GLU A 92 17.64 14.28 -32.44
N ARG A 93 17.46 15.59 -32.68
CA ARG A 93 16.68 16.46 -31.80
C ARG A 93 15.22 16.03 -31.70
N LYS A 94 14.60 15.58 -32.79
CA LYS A 94 13.22 15.06 -32.79
C LYS A 94 13.10 13.78 -31.98
N GLU A 95 14.02 12.84 -32.17
CA GLU A 95 14.04 11.58 -31.41
C GLU A 95 14.20 11.84 -29.90
N ILE A 96 15.11 12.74 -29.52
CA ILE A 96 15.30 13.12 -28.12
C ILE A 96 14.04 13.78 -27.55
N MET A 97 13.38 14.65 -28.31
CA MET A 97 12.11 15.27 -27.88
C MET A 97 11.00 14.25 -27.69
N GLU A 98 10.89 13.26 -28.58
CA GLU A 98 9.92 12.18 -28.47
C GLU A 98 10.17 11.32 -27.24
N ALA A 99 11.42 10.90 -27.00
CA ALA A 99 11.81 10.17 -25.80
C ALA A 99 11.48 10.97 -24.53
N LEU A 100 11.73 12.28 -24.54
CA LEU A 100 11.43 13.17 -23.41
C LEU A 100 9.93 13.31 -23.17
N ARG A 101 9.11 13.35 -24.24
CA ARG A 101 7.64 13.33 -24.16
C ARG A 101 7.15 12.05 -23.50
N LEU A 102 7.67 10.89 -23.91
CA LEU A 102 7.31 9.60 -23.33
C LEU A 102 7.65 9.51 -21.84
N VAL A 103 8.83 9.98 -21.44
CA VAL A 103 9.23 10.02 -20.02
C VAL A 103 8.28 10.94 -19.22
N LYS A 104 7.92 12.11 -19.75
CA LYS A 104 6.95 13.01 -19.09
C LYS A 104 5.57 12.39 -18.94
N GLN A 105 5.08 11.71 -19.98
CA GLN A 105 3.79 11.01 -19.93
C GLN A 105 3.77 9.97 -18.81
N ARG A 106 4.85 9.19 -18.67
CA ARG A 106 4.98 8.19 -17.61
C ARG A 106 4.97 8.80 -16.21
N ILE A 107 5.69 9.90 -16.01
CA ILE A 107 5.67 10.64 -14.73
C ILE A 107 4.25 11.13 -14.41
N ALA A 108 3.48 11.56 -15.41
CA ALA A 108 2.09 11.97 -15.21
C ALA A 108 1.20 10.78 -14.82
N THR A 109 1.35 9.63 -15.49
CA THR A 109 0.62 8.40 -15.16
C THR A 109 0.93 7.91 -13.75
N GLU A 110 2.18 7.98 -13.31
CA GLU A 110 2.58 7.63 -11.95
C GLU A 110 1.94 8.54 -10.90
N LYS A 111 1.91 9.86 -11.16
CA LYS A 111 1.26 10.82 -10.27
C LYS A 111 -0.24 10.58 -10.17
N ASP A 112 -0.91 10.35 -11.30
CA ASP A 112 -2.34 10.00 -11.34
C ASP A 112 -2.62 8.73 -10.54
N ARG A 113 -1.80 7.71 -10.73
CA ARG A 113 -1.87 6.46 -9.97
C ARG A 113 -1.75 6.68 -8.46
N LYS A 114 -0.75 7.46 -8.03
CA LYS A 114 -0.55 7.78 -6.61
C LYS A 114 -1.76 8.51 -6.04
N PHE A 115 -2.27 9.50 -6.77
CA PHE A 115 -3.48 10.23 -6.41
C PHE A 115 -4.68 9.29 -6.24
N ARG A 116 -4.93 8.39 -7.20
CA ARG A 116 -6.02 7.40 -7.13
C ARG A 116 -5.90 6.49 -5.93
N LYS A 117 -4.68 6.03 -5.61
CA LYS A 117 -4.43 5.20 -4.43
C LYS A 117 -4.76 5.95 -3.14
N ASP A 118 -4.22 7.17 -2.99
CA ASP A 118 -4.43 8.00 -1.79
C ASP A 118 -5.92 8.35 -1.63
N PHE A 119 -6.62 8.62 -2.73
CA PHE A 119 -8.05 8.89 -2.76
C PHE A 119 -8.88 7.67 -2.34
N MET A 120 -8.60 6.49 -2.91
CA MET A 120 -9.29 5.25 -2.54
C MET A 120 -9.02 4.86 -1.08
N ASP A 121 -7.82 5.13 -0.57
CA ASP A 121 -7.47 4.92 0.84
C ASP A 121 -8.30 5.80 1.76
N LYS A 122 -8.53 7.06 1.36
CA LYS A 122 -9.39 7.97 2.11
C LYS A 122 -10.83 7.48 2.16
N ILE A 123 -11.40 7.09 1.02
CA ILE A 123 -12.76 6.53 0.95
C ILE A 123 -12.87 5.29 1.84
N GLN A 124 -11.91 4.36 1.76
CA GLN A 124 -11.94 3.14 2.57
C GLN A 124 -11.86 3.43 4.07
N LYS A 125 -11.06 4.41 4.49
CA LYS A 125 -11.01 4.84 5.89
C LYS A 125 -12.35 5.39 6.35
N GLU A 126 -12.96 6.30 5.58
CA GLU A 126 -14.28 6.85 5.89
C GLU A 126 -15.36 5.75 5.94
N GLN A 127 -15.27 4.75 5.06
CA GLN A 127 -16.16 3.58 5.07
C GLN A 127 -15.99 2.73 6.34
N ILE A 128 -14.76 2.51 6.79
CA ILE A 128 -14.48 1.77 8.03
C ILE A 128 -14.97 2.57 9.26
N GLU A 129 -14.68 3.86 9.32
CA GLU A 129 -15.12 4.74 10.41
C GLU A 129 -16.66 4.79 10.51
N ASN A 130 -17.36 4.85 9.38
CA ASN A 130 -18.81 4.82 9.36
C ASN A 130 -19.38 3.47 9.83
N LEU A 131 -18.73 2.34 9.50
CA LEU A 131 -19.10 1.03 10.01
C LEU A 131 -18.88 0.91 11.51
N GLU A 132 -17.75 1.40 12.02
CA GLU A 132 -17.46 1.45 13.46
C GLU A 132 -18.47 2.30 14.21
N ALA A 133 -18.99 3.37 13.58
CA ALA A 133 -20.07 4.19 14.11
C ALA A 133 -21.48 3.57 13.95
N GLY A 134 -21.60 2.34 13.43
CA GLY A 134 -22.88 1.63 13.25
C GLY A 134 -23.74 2.15 12.10
N LYS A 135 -23.19 2.95 11.19
CA LYS A 135 -23.89 3.46 10.00
C LYS A 135 -23.79 2.44 8.86
N SER A 136 -24.81 2.41 8.00
CA SER A 136 -24.78 1.59 6.79
C SER A 136 -23.78 2.17 5.79
N VAL A 137 -22.96 1.31 5.17
CA VAL A 137 -21.90 1.70 4.24
C VAL A 137 -21.98 0.88 2.97
N ARG A 138 -21.89 1.56 1.82
CA ARG A 138 -21.77 0.91 0.50
C ARG A 138 -20.32 0.94 0.06
N PHE A 139 -19.67 -0.22 0.03
CA PHE A 139 -18.29 -0.35 -0.42
C PHE A 139 -18.15 -0.07 -1.92
N VAL A 140 -17.07 0.62 -2.30
CA VAL A 140 -16.76 0.83 -3.71
C VAL A 140 -16.24 -0.49 -4.29
N PRO A 141 -16.89 -1.05 -5.33
CA PRO A 141 -16.46 -2.32 -5.91
C PRO A 141 -15.12 -2.18 -6.64
N ARG A 142 -14.38 -3.28 -6.73
CA ARG A 142 -13.13 -3.35 -7.52
C ARG A 142 -13.51 -3.29 -9.00
N GLY A 143 -13.27 -2.16 -9.66
CA GLY A 143 -13.42 -2.02 -11.11
C GLY A 143 -14.42 -0.97 -11.60
N THR A 144 -15.13 -0.25 -10.73
CA THR A 144 -15.92 0.91 -11.20
C THR A 144 -14.98 2.04 -11.61
N THR A 145 -15.16 2.44 -12.86
CA THR A 145 -14.38 3.36 -13.67
C THR A 145 -14.25 4.74 -13.02
N CYS A 146 -13.01 5.19 -12.82
CA CYS A 146 -12.67 6.57 -12.46
C CYS A 146 -12.94 7.58 -13.60
N HIS A 147 -13.81 7.24 -14.56
CA HIS A 147 -14.06 8.08 -15.74
C HIS A 147 -15.47 8.68 -15.78
N GLU A 148 -16.40 8.20 -14.95
CA GLU A 148 -17.81 8.65 -15.00
C GLU A 148 -18.33 9.23 -13.67
N ASP A 149 -17.71 8.95 -12.52
CA ASP A 149 -18.30 9.32 -11.22
C ASP A 149 -17.70 10.57 -10.53
N TYR A 150 -16.64 11.17 -11.09
CA TYR A 150 -16.05 12.39 -10.49
C TYR A 150 -16.98 13.62 -10.58
N SER A 151 -17.93 13.64 -11.51
CA SER A 151 -18.91 14.74 -11.65
C SER A 151 -20.06 14.64 -10.64
N LEU A 152 -20.41 13.43 -10.20
CA LEU A 152 -21.55 13.18 -9.32
C LEU A 152 -21.22 13.36 -7.83
N LEU A 153 -19.96 13.20 -7.43
CA LEU A 153 -19.52 13.32 -6.03
C LEU A 153 -19.06 14.73 -5.63
N ILE A 154 -18.86 15.65 -6.57
CA ILE A 154 -18.52 17.06 -6.28
C ILE A 154 -19.79 17.93 -6.10
N SER A 155 -20.97 17.36 -6.36
CA SER A 155 -22.25 18.09 -6.39
C SER A 155 -23.22 17.70 -5.26
N SER A 156 -22.74 17.18 -4.13
CA SER A 156 -23.59 16.84 -2.96
C SER A 156 -23.01 17.31 -1.64
#